data_AF-A0A7J5DMB7-F1
#
_entry.id   AF-A0A7J5DMB7-F1
#
_cell.length_a   1.000
_cell.length_b   1.000
_cell.length_c   1.000
_cell.angle_alpha   90.00
_cell.angle_beta   90.00
_cell.angle_gamma   90.00
#
_symmetry.space_group_name_H-M   'P 1'
#
loop_
_entity.id
_entity.type
_entity.pdbx_description
1 polymer ?
#
loop_
_entity_poly.entity_id
_entity_poly.type
_entity_poly.pdbx_seq_one_letter_code
_entity_poly.pdbx_strand_id
1 'polypeptide(L)'
;MTTTFVEPPADAVARDPHWAAKMARLRARRLPERAVSFLDDQDLKQRVTDAALDMAKARTSAVGRAPEMEVPADDRENWALAQPDVLAAQAALDEARRALAAGTLTLTFRALPRPAWEQLLREHAPTEEQADLGHEYNVETFPAALISASSLDGMSEPEAQELLDSWSDADAKALFTAALLVNQTMRADLGKG
;
A
#
# COMPACT_ATOMS: atom_id res chain seq x y z
N MET A 1 42.01 -3.88 34.03
CA MET A 1 41.62 -5.16 33.43
C MET A 1 41.01 -4.84 32.08
N THR A 2 41.74 -5.09 31.00
CA THR A 2 41.34 -4.79 29.62
C THR A 2 40.73 -6.04 29.02
N THR A 3 39.41 -6.03 28.78
CA THR A 3 38.71 -7.15 28.14
C THR A 3 38.91 -7.06 26.64
N THR A 4 39.81 -7.87 26.10
CA THR A 4 40.04 -8.03 24.66
C THR A 4 38.82 -8.74 24.07
N PHE A 5 38.03 -8.06 23.24
CA PHE A 5 37.07 -8.72 22.37
C PHE A 5 37.85 -9.44 21.27
N VAL A 6 37.95 -10.77 21.40
CA VAL A 6 38.50 -11.62 20.35
C VAL A 6 37.43 -11.74 19.27
N GLU A 7 37.64 -11.03 18.17
CA GLU A 7 36.83 -11.21 16.96
C GLU A 7 37.08 -12.63 16.41
N PRO A 8 36.02 -13.45 16.23
CA PRO A 8 36.23 -14.83 15.78
C PRO A 8 36.80 -14.84 14.36
N PRO A 9 37.76 -15.74 14.06
CA PRO A 9 38.42 -15.78 12.76
C PRO A 9 37.41 -16.03 11.63
N ALA A 10 37.57 -15.32 10.51
CA ALA A 10 36.66 -15.31 9.36
C ALA A 10 36.28 -16.71 8.84
N ASP A 11 37.17 -17.69 9.01
CA ASP A 11 36.96 -19.09 8.60
C ASP A 11 35.88 -19.84 9.42
N ALA A 12 35.61 -19.42 10.66
CA ALA A 12 34.58 -20.02 11.50
C ALA A 12 33.17 -19.60 11.07
N VAL A 13 33.03 -18.40 10.52
CA VAL A 13 31.76 -17.85 10.00
C VAL A 13 31.43 -18.45 8.62
N ALA A 14 32.45 -18.80 7.83
CA ALA A 14 32.29 -19.44 6.52
C ALA A 14 31.77 -20.90 6.59
N ARG A 15 31.88 -21.56 7.75
CA ARG A 15 31.47 -22.97 7.95
C ARG A 15 30.13 -23.16 8.65
N ASP A 16 29.46 -22.09 9.08
CA ASP A 16 28.18 -22.20 9.75
C ASP A 16 27.03 -22.23 8.72
N PRO A 17 26.38 -23.39 8.48
CA PRO A 17 25.26 -23.50 7.56
C PRO A 17 24.09 -22.61 7.98
N HIS A 18 23.96 -22.32 9.29
CA HIS A 18 22.94 -21.43 9.82
C HIS A 18 23.21 -19.97 9.42
N TRP A 19 24.47 -19.52 9.50
CA TRP A 19 24.85 -18.19 9.02
C TRP A 19 24.66 -18.05 7.51
N ALA A 20 25.07 -19.05 6.73
CA ALA A 20 24.85 -19.06 5.28
C ALA A 20 23.36 -19.00 4.91
N ALA A 21 22.51 -19.80 5.59
CA ALA A 21 21.07 -19.76 5.40
C ALA A 21 20.45 -18.41 5.82
N LYS A 22 20.93 -17.81 6.91
CA LYS A 22 20.50 -16.47 7.33
C LYS A 22 20.87 -15.41 6.29
N MET A 23 22.10 -15.44 5.77
CA MET A 23 22.53 -14.52 4.72
C MET A 23 21.76 -14.71 3.41
N ALA A 24 21.42 -15.95 3.03
CA ALA A 24 20.55 -16.21 1.89
C ALA A 24 19.17 -15.56 2.07
N ARG A 25 18.57 -15.68 3.25
CA ARG A 25 17.31 -15.01 3.60
C ARG A 25 17.44 -13.48 3.57
N LEU A 26 18.53 -12.92 4.06
CA LEU A 26 18.78 -11.48 4.05
C LEU A 26 18.94 -10.93 2.63
N ARG A 27 19.64 -11.65 1.75
CA ARG A 27 19.81 -11.29 0.34
C ARG A 27 18.51 -11.40 -0.46
N ALA A 28 17.64 -12.34 -0.11
CA ALA A 28 16.34 -12.51 -0.74
C ALA A 28 15.26 -11.52 -0.25
N ARG A 29 15.60 -10.60 0.66
CA ARG A 29 14.65 -9.61 1.17
C ARG A 29 14.18 -8.71 0.03
N ARG A 30 12.86 -8.57 -0.08
CA ARG A 30 12.24 -7.60 -0.98
C ARG A 30 12.35 -6.21 -0.39
N LEU A 31 12.57 -5.23 -1.26
CA LEU A 31 12.49 -3.83 -0.90
C LEU A 31 11.05 -3.48 -0.52
N PRO A 32 10.85 -2.44 0.31
CA PRO A 32 9.53 -1.94 0.60
C PRO A 32 8.72 -1.58 -0.63
N GLU A 33 7.42 -1.84 -0.58
CA GLU A 33 6.45 -1.45 -1.60
C GLU A 33 5.30 -0.72 -0.91
N ARG A 34 4.74 0.27 -1.60
CA ARG A 34 3.60 1.07 -1.13
C ARG A 34 2.71 1.38 -2.31
N ALA A 35 1.41 1.14 -2.16
CA ALA A 35 0.40 1.55 -3.12
C ALA A 35 -0.27 2.86 -2.69
N VAL A 36 -0.69 3.66 -3.66
CA VAL A 36 -1.59 4.80 -3.49
C VAL A 36 -2.76 4.63 -4.46
N SER A 37 -3.97 4.98 -4.01
CA SER A 37 -5.19 4.82 -4.80
C SER A 37 -5.95 6.13 -4.91
N PHE A 38 -6.38 6.46 -6.13
CA PHE A 38 -7.16 7.64 -6.46
C PHE A 38 -8.53 7.20 -6.99
N LEU A 39 -9.58 7.89 -6.55
CA LEU A 39 -10.95 7.62 -6.94
C LEU A 39 -11.62 8.94 -7.29
N ASP A 40 -12.00 9.08 -8.55
CA ASP A 40 -12.65 10.29 -9.03
C ASP A 40 -14.15 10.27 -8.68
N ASP A 41 -14.81 9.14 -8.93
CA ASP A 41 -16.23 8.96 -8.69
C ASP A 41 -16.50 8.50 -7.24
N GLN A 42 -16.79 9.46 -6.36
CA GLN A 42 -17.15 9.17 -4.97
C GLN A 42 -18.49 8.42 -4.85
N ASP A 43 -19.37 8.46 -5.85
CA ASP A 43 -20.63 7.73 -5.83
C ASP A 43 -20.39 6.22 -5.84
N LEU A 44 -19.24 5.74 -6.34
CA LEU A 44 -18.86 4.33 -6.27
C LEU A 44 -18.71 3.82 -4.82
N LYS A 45 -18.16 4.65 -3.91
CA LYS A 45 -18.09 4.30 -2.47
C LYS A 45 -19.48 4.29 -1.85
N GLN A 46 -20.31 5.26 -2.23
CA GLN A 46 -21.69 5.34 -1.74
C GLN A 46 -22.48 4.10 -2.17
N ARG A 47 -22.39 3.71 -3.44
CA ARG A 47 -23.02 2.49 -3.98
C ARG A 47 -22.61 1.22 -3.24
N VAL A 48 -21.33 1.07 -2.89
CA VAL A 48 -20.88 -0.08 -2.07
C VAL A 48 -21.48 -0.03 -0.67
N THR A 49 -21.54 1.16 -0.07
CA THR A 49 -22.12 1.35 1.26
C THR A 49 -23.61 1.00 1.27
N ASP A 50 -24.36 1.50 0.28
CA ASP A 50 -25.79 1.25 0.14
C ASP A 50 -26.08 -0.23 -0.13
N ALA A 51 -25.34 -0.86 -1.05
CA ALA A 51 -25.50 -2.28 -1.35
C ALA A 51 -25.14 -3.18 -0.15
N ALA A 52 -24.16 -2.77 0.68
CA ALA A 52 -23.80 -3.50 1.90
C ALA A 52 -24.91 -3.39 2.95
N LEU A 53 -25.53 -2.21 3.08
CA LEU A 53 -26.67 -2.01 3.96
C LEU A 53 -27.88 -2.84 3.49
N ASP A 54 -28.16 -2.85 2.19
CA ASP A 54 -29.28 -3.61 1.64
C ASP A 54 -29.08 -5.13 1.75
N MET A 55 -27.83 -5.61 1.59
CA MET A 55 -27.48 -7.00 1.90
C MET A 55 -27.74 -7.35 3.37
N ALA A 56 -27.36 -6.47 4.30
CA ALA A 56 -27.63 -6.68 5.73
C ALA A 56 -29.12 -6.70 6.05
N LYS A 57 -29.91 -5.80 5.43
CA LYS A 57 -31.38 -5.77 5.58
C LYS A 57 -32.05 -7.02 5.00
N ALA A 58 -31.64 -7.46 3.81
CA ALA A 58 -32.18 -8.65 3.15
C ALA A 58 -31.91 -9.89 4.02
N ARG A 59 -30.68 -10.04 4.51
CA ARG A 59 -30.29 -11.13 5.40
C ARG A 59 -31.09 -11.12 6.70
N THR A 60 -31.21 -9.96 7.35
CA THR A 60 -31.99 -9.83 8.60
C THR A 60 -33.46 -10.17 8.38
N SER A 61 -34.04 -9.69 7.28
CA SER A 61 -35.43 -10.00 6.89
C SER A 61 -35.63 -11.48 6.61
N ALA A 62 -34.70 -12.13 5.90
CA ALA A 62 -34.74 -13.56 5.65
C ALA A 62 -34.67 -14.35 6.95
N VAL A 63 -33.71 -14.07 7.84
CA VAL A 63 -33.65 -14.73 9.16
C VAL A 63 -34.93 -14.52 9.97
N GLY A 64 -35.55 -13.34 9.88
CA GLY A 64 -36.82 -13.02 10.53
C GLY A 64 -38.02 -13.84 10.01
N ARG A 65 -38.03 -14.21 8.73
CA ARG A 65 -39.07 -15.07 8.11
C ARG A 65 -38.84 -16.56 8.35
N ALA A 66 -37.62 -16.97 8.71
CA ALA A 66 -37.25 -18.38 8.86
C ALA A 66 -38.12 -19.17 9.87
N PRO A 67 -38.59 -18.61 11.02
CA PRO A 67 -39.51 -19.31 11.92
C PRO A 67 -40.88 -19.61 11.29
N GLU A 68 -41.39 -18.72 10.45
CA GLU A 68 -42.68 -18.88 9.75
C GLU A 68 -42.62 -20.01 8.71
N MET A 69 -41.41 -20.30 8.22
CA MET A 69 -41.10 -21.39 7.31
C MET A 69 -40.63 -22.66 8.04
N GLU A 70 -40.82 -22.73 9.36
CA GLU A 70 -40.46 -23.85 10.23
C GLU A 70 -38.97 -24.25 10.16
N VAL A 71 -38.08 -23.31 9.84
CA VAL A 71 -36.63 -23.57 9.76
C VAL A 71 -36.04 -23.71 11.17
N PRO A 72 -35.32 -24.82 11.46
CA PRO A 72 -34.62 -25.02 12.73
C PRO A 72 -33.70 -23.85 13.05
N ALA A 73 -33.62 -23.45 14.32
CA ALA A 73 -32.85 -22.28 14.76
C ALA A 73 -31.40 -22.28 14.25
N ASP A 74 -30.77 -23.46 14.28
CA ASP A 74 -29.37 -23.65 13.87
C ASP A 74 -29.16 -23.51 12.34
N ASP A 75 -30.23 -23.67 11.55
CA ASP A 75 -30.17 -23.64 10.09
C ASP A 75 -30.63 -22.31 9.48
N ARG A 76 -31.24 -21.42 10.28
CA ARG A 76 -31.87 -20.16 9.78
C ARG A 76 -30.91 -19.29 9.00
N GLU A 77 -29.66 -19.25 9.44
CA GLU A 77 -28.63 -18.44 8.82
C GLU A 77 -28.25 -18.96 7.43
N ASN A 78 -28.02 -20.27 7.33
CA ASN A 78 -27.71 -20.92 6.05
C ASN A 78 -28.92 -20.86 5.10
N TRP A 79 -30.12 -21.04 5.63
CA TRP A 79 -31.37 -20.88 4.88
C TRP A 79 -31.55 -19.45 4.36
N ALA A 80 -31.23 -18.44 5.18
CA ALA A 80 -31.30 -17.03 4.80
C ALA A 80 -30.35 -16.71 3.64
N LEU A 81 -29.12 -17.24 3.66
CA LEU A 81 -28.16 -17.06 2.57
C LEU A 81 -28.62 -17.66 1.23
N ALA A 82 -29.51 -18.65 1.26
CA ALA A 82 -30.09 -19.25 0.06
C ALA A 82 -31.34 -18.50 -0.45
N GLN A 83 -31.83 -17.48 0.25
CA GLN A 83 -33.02 -16.76 -0.17
C GLN A 83 -32.77 -15.90 -1.42
N PRO A 84 -33.73 -15.85 -2.37
CA PRO A 84 -33.54 -15.09 -3.61
C PRO A 84 -33.22 -13.61 -3.42
N ASP A 85 -33.82 -12.95 -2.41
CA ASP A 85 -33.56 -11.54 -2.09
C ASP A 85 -32.16 -11.32 -1.52
N VAL A 86 -31.67 -12.24 -0.69
CA VAL A 86 -30.30 -12.23 -0.15
C VAL A 86 -29.28 -12.49 -1.25
N LEU A 87 -29.53 -13.45 -2.13
CA LEU A 87 -28.65 -13.72 -3.28
C LEU A 87 -28.60 -12.53 -4.25
N ALA A 88 -29.73 -11.87 -4.50
CA ALA A 88 -29.78 -10.67 -5.32
C ALA A 88 -29.02 -9.49 -4.68
N ALA A 89 -29.19 -9.26 -3.38
CA ALA A 89 -28.47 -8.21 -2.67
C ALA A 89 -26.95 -8.48 -2.60
N GLN A 90 -26.55 -9.74 -2.43
CA GLN A 90 -25.14 -10.15 -2.50
C GLN A 90 -24.55 -9.89 -3.89
N ALA A 91 -25.26 -10.26 -4.95
CA ALA A 91 -24.83 -10.00 -6.32
C ALA A 91 -24.68 -8.48 -6.61
N ALA A 92 -25.61 -7.66 -6.10
CA ALA A 92 -25.54 -6.21 -6.22
C ALA A 92 -24.34 -5.61 -5.47
N LEU A 93 -24.04 -6.11 -4.27
CA LEU A 93 -22.86 -5.71 -3.50
C LEU A 93 -21.56 -6.09 -4.22
N ASP A 94 -21.49 -7.29 -4.78
CA ASP A 94 -20.31 -7.74 -5.53
C ASP A 94 -20.11 -6.93 -6.81
N GLU A 95 -21.19 -6.55 -7.49
CA GLU A 95 -21.13 -5.65 -8.64
C GLU A 95 -20.67 -4.25 -8.26
N ALA A 96 -21.21 -3.69 -7.17
CA ALA A 96 -20.77 -2.39 -6.66
C ALA A 96 -19.27 -2.40 -6.30
N ARG A 97 -18.77 -3.48 -5.69
CA ARG A 97 -17.35 -3.66 -5.38
C ARG A 97 -16.48 -3.76 -6.63
N ARG A 98 -16.93 -4.50 -7.65
CA ARG A 98 -16.23 -4.56 -8.95
C ARG A 98 -16.16 -3.20 -9.62
N ALA A 99 -17.27 -2.46 -9.62
CA ALA A 99 -17.32 -1.10 -10.18
C ALA A 99 -16.38 -0.15 -9.42
N LEU A 100 -16.37 -0.19 -8.08
CA LEU A 100 -15.43 0.60 -7.27
C LEU A 100 -13.97 0.25 -7.59
N ALA A 101 -13.64 -1.05 -7.67
CA ALA A 101 -12.29 -1.48 -8.00
C ALA A 101 -11.86 -1.04 -9.40
N ALA A 102 -12.75 -1.15 -10.39
CA ALA A 102 -12.50 -0.72 -11.77
C ALA A 102 -12.37 0.81 -11.91
N GLY A 103 -13.09 1.57 -11.09
CA GLY A 103 -13.01 3.04 -11.06
C GLY A 103 -11.89 3.59 -10.18
N THR A 104 -11.15 2.74 -9.46
CA THR A 104 -10.03 3.15 -8.60
C THR A 104 -8.72 2.99 -9.37
N LEU A 105 -7.99 4.09 -9.55
CA LEU A 105 -6.63 4.06 -10.11
C LEU A 105 -5.65 3.74 -8.98
N THR A 106 -4.82 2.72 -9.14
CA THR A 106 -3.80 2.34 -8.15
C THR A 106 -2.41 2.41 -8.77
N LEU A 107 -1.51 3.11 -8.09
CA LEU A 107 -0.10 3.18 -8.44
C LEU A 107 0.73 2.53 -7.33
N THR A 108 1.75 1.78 -7.71
CA THR A 108 2.62 1.05 -6.78
C THR A 108 4.05 1.54 -6.88
N PHE A 109 4.62 1.90 -5.74
CA PHE A 109 6.00 2.33 -5.61
C PHE A 109 6.82 1.30 -4.85
N ARG A 110 8.09 1.17 -5.20
CA ARG A 110 9.09 0.38 -4.48
C ARG A 110 10.21 1.28 -4.01
N ALA A 111 10.70 1.02 -2.80
CA ALA A 111 11.88 1.69 -2.29
C ALA A 111 13.08 1.45 -3.22
N LEU A 112 13.91 2.47 -3.38
CA LEU A 112 15.14 2.39 -4.11
C LEU A 112 16.20 1.65 -3.28
N PRO A 113 17.11 0.90 -3.92
CA PRO A 113 18.35 0.50 -3.27
C PRO A 113 19.09 1.74 -2.73
N ARG A 114 19.71 1.62 -1.56
CA ARG A 114 20.41 2.74 -0.90
C ARG A 114 21.33 3.55 -1.84
N PRO A 115 22.18 2.94 -2.69
CA PRO A 115 23.03 3.72 -3.60
C PRO A 115 22.24 4.55 -4.62
N ALA A 116 21.12 4.02 -5.12
CA ALA A 116 20.26 4.74 -6.07
C ALA A 116 19.52 5.90 -5.37
N TRP A 117 19.06 5.71 -4.13
CA TRP A 117 18.48 6.78 -3.32
C TRP A 117 19.48 7.91 -3.03
N GLU A 118 20.71 7.57 -2.61
CA GLU A 118 21.77 8.55 -2.35
C GLU A 118 22.25 9.25 -3.63
N GLN A 119 22.18 8.59 -4.78
CA GLN A 119 22.45 9.21 -6.07
C GLN A 119 21.36 10.22 -6.43
N LEU A 120 20.09 9.84 -6.32
CA LEU A 120 18.95 10.70 -6.63
C LEU A 120 18.97 11.98 -5.76
N LEU A 121 19.22 11.86 -4.46
CA LEU A 121 19.34 13.04 -3.59
C LEU A 121 20.48 13.99 -3.97
N ARG A 122 21.58 13.45 -4.50
CA ARG A 122 22.71 14.29 -4.97
C ARG A 122 22.40 14.97 -6.30
N GLU A 123 21.74 14.26 -7.21
CA GLU A 123 21.31 14.80 -8.51
C GLU A 123 20.29 15.93 -8.34
N HIS A 124 19.48 15.85 -7.29
CA HIS A 124 18.46 16.84 -6.94
C HIS A 124 18.75 17.54 -5.61
N ALA A 125 20.00 17.95 -5.40
CA ALA A 125 20.37 18.75 -4.23
C ALA A 125 19.62 20.09 -4.23
N PRO A 126 19.22 20.62 -3.05
CA PRO A 126 18.51 21.90 -2.97
C PRO A 126 19.38 23.04 -3.52
N THR A 127 18.73 24.07 -4.07
CA THR A 127 19.42 25.34 -4.38
C THR A 127 19.83 26.05 -3.08
N GLU A 128 20.71 27.05 -3.16
CA GLU A 128 21.10 27.85 -1.97
C GLU A 128 19.87 28.45 -1.27
N GLU A 129 18.96 29.05 -2.04
CA GLU A 129 17.71 29.63 -1.52
C GLU A 129 16.82 28.58 -0.85
N GLN A 130 16.73 27.37 -1.43
CA GLN A 130 15.95 26.28 -0.85
C GLN A 130 16.61 25.72 0.42
N ALA A 131 17.93 25.63 0.45
CA ALA A 131 18.69 25.19 1.61
C ALA A 131 18.54 26.17 2.79
N ASP A 132 18.50 27.48 2.52
CA ASP A 132 18.22 28.53 3.51
C ASP A 132 16.81 28.39 4.11
N LEU A 133 15.86 27.86 3.35
CA LEU A 133 14.51 27.52 3.80
C LEU A 133 14.42 26.15 4.50
N GLY A 134 15.53 25.41 4.59
CA GLY A 134 15.61 24.11 5.25
C GLY A 134 15.16 22.93 4.39
N HIS A 135 15.09 23.07 3.08
CA HIS A 135 14.77 21.96 2.19
C HIS A 135 15.93 20.96 2.08
N GLU A 136 15.61 19.67 2.13
CA GLU A 136 16.59 18.58 2.02
C GLU A 136 16.92 18.20 0.56
N TYR A 137 16.10 18.64 -0.38
CA TYR A 137 16.18 18.33 -1.81
C TYR A 137 15.56 19.47 -2.63
N ASN A 138 15.83 19.48 -3.93
CA ASN A 138 15.23 20.44 -4.84
C ASN A 138 13.75 20.14 -5.06
N VAL A 139 12.88 20.99 -4.50
CA VAL A 139 11.43 20.80 -4.55
C VAL A 139 10.82 20.86 -5.96
N GLU A 140 11.55 21.40 -6.93
CA GLU A 140 11.09 21.55 -8.32
C GLU A 140 11.43 20.33 -9.18
N THR A 141 12.53 19.62 -8.89
CA THR A 141 13.02 18.53 -9.75
C THR A 141 12.98 17.16 -9.08
N PHE A 142 13.09 17.11 -7.75
CA PHE A 142 13.11 15.86 -7.01
C PHE A 142 11.79 15.07 -7.06
N PRO A 143 10.60 15.68 -6.93
CA PRO A 143 9.35 14.92 -6.85
C PRO A 143 9.08 14.02 -8.06
N ALA A 144 9.16 14.55 -9.28
CA ALA A 144 8.93 13.80 -10.50
C ALA A 144 9.96 12.68 -10.69
N ALA A 145 11.24 12.98 -10.45
CA ALA A 145 12.32 12.02 -10.56
C ALA A 145 12.16 10.86 -9.56
N LEU A 146 11.75 11.15 -8.32
CA LEU A 146 11.49 10.13 -7.31
C LEU A 146 10.30 9.23 -7.68
N ILE A 147 9.19 9.82 -8.13
CA ILE A 147 8.00 9.08 -8.55
C ILE A 147 8.36 8.11 -9.67
N SER A 148 9.06 8.60 -10.69
CA SER A 148 9.55 7.81 -11.82
C SER A 148 10.47 6.66 -11.38
N ALA A 149 11.52 6.98 -10.62
CA ALA A 149 12.51 5.99 -10.19
C ALA A 149 11.92 4.89 -9.31
N SER A 150 10.89 5.21 -8.50
CA SER A 150 10.26 4.26 -7.59
C SER A 150 9.04 3.55 -8.18
N SER A 151 8.55 3.93 -9.36
CA SER A 151 7.34 3.35 -9.96
C SER A 151 7.54 1.89 -10.37
N LEU A 152 6.61 1.02 -9.99
CA LEU A 152 6.52 -0.35 -10.52
C LEU A 152 5.61 -0.45 -11.75
N ASP A 153 4.84 0.60 -12.03
CA ASP A 153 3.93 0.68 -13.16
C ASP A 153 4.59 1.27 -14.41
N GLY A 154 5.87 1.68 -14.30
CA GLY A 154 6.67 2.16 -15.43
C GLY A 154 6.47 3.64 -15.78
N MET A 155 5.95 4.43 -14.83
CA MET A 155 5.78 5.87 -15.00
C MET A 155 7.13 6.56 -15.25
N SER A 156 7.23 7.33 -16.32
CA SER A 156 8.40 8.14 -16.64
C SER A 156 8.41 9.46 -15.86
N GLU A 157 9.56 10.13 -15.84
CA GLU A 157 9.71 11.42 -15.16
C GLU A 157 8.85 12.53 -15.80
N PRO A 158 8.75 12.67 -17.14
CA PRO A 158 7.84 13.64 -17.75
C PRO A 158 6.36 13.37 -17.44
N GLU A 159 5.94 12.11 -17.41
CA GLU A 159 4.57 11.75 -17.02
C GLU A 159 4.31 12.09 -15.55
N ALA A 160 5.26 11.79 -14.66
CA ALA A 160 5.15 12.16 -13.25
C ALA A 160 5.04 13.68 -13.07
N GLN A 161 5.84 14.45 -13.82
CA GLN A 161 5.77 15.92 -13.80
C GLN A 161 4.42 16.43 -14.30
N GLU A 162 3.90 15.87 -15.40
CA GLU A 162 2.58 16.21 -15.93
C GLU A 162 1.47 15.99 -14.89
N LEU A 163 1.51 14.88 -14.14
CA LEU A 163 0.55 14.63 -13.07
C LEU A 163 0.70 15.63 -11.91
N LEU A 164 1.93 15.92 -11.48
CA LEU A 164 2.20 16.89 -10.42
C LEU A 164 1.70 18.30 -10.77
N ASP A 165 1.80 18.69 -12.04
CA ASP A 165 1.39 20.01 -12.52
C ASP A 165 -0.13 20.11 -12.78
N SER A 166 -0.76 19.00 -13.19
CA SER A 166 -2.18 19.00 -13.60
C SER A 166 -3.16 18.60 -12.50
N TRP A 167 -2.71 17.84 -11.50
CA TRP A 167 -3.58 17.37 -10.42
C TRP A 167 -3.84 18.44 -9.37
N SER A 168 -4.85 18.17 -8.53
CA SER A 168 -5.07 18.99 -7.34
C SER A 168 -3.84 18.92 -6.42
N ASP A 169 -3.58 19.99 -5.67
CA ASP A 169 -2.46 20.04 -4.72
C ASP A 169 -2.49 18.86 -3.73
N ALA A 170 -3.68 18.43 -3.31
CA ALA A 170 -3.84 17.30 -2.40
C ALA A 170 -3.43 15.97 -3.06
N ASP A 171 -3.82 15.73 -4.31
CA ASP A 171 -3.52 14.49 -5.02
C ASP A 171 -2.05 14.43 -5.45
N ALA A 172 -1.50 15.54 -5.94
CA ALA A 172 -0.08 15.67 -6.25
C ALA A 172 0.79 15.41 -5.01
N LYS A 173 0.42 15.98 -3.85
CA LYS A 173 1.08 15.69 -2.57
C LYS A 173 0.94 14.24 -2.16
N ALA A 174 -0.24 13.62 -2.33
CA ALA A 174 -0.45 12.22 -1.99
C ALA A 174 0.42 11.29 -2.85
N LEU A 175 0.53 11.58 -4.16
CA LEU A 175 1.38 10.87 -5.10
C LEU A 175 2.85 10.93 -4.69
N PHE A 176 3.38 12.16 -4.50
CA PHE A 176 4.76 12.37 -4.06
C PHE A 176 5.03 11.72 -2.69
N THR A 177 4.12 11.90 -1.73
CA THR A 177 4.26 11.34 -0.38
C THR A 177 4.32 9.82 -0.40
N ALA A 178 3.57 9.16 -1.28
CA ALA A 178 3.64 7.70 -1.41
C ALA A 178 5.04 7.23 -1.87
N ALA A 179 5.61 7.90 -2.88
CA ALA A 179 6.96 7.62 -3.36
C ALA A 179 8.04 7.97 -2.32
N LEU A 180 7.86 9.02 -1.52
CA LEU A 180 8.79 9.40 -0.46
C LEU A 180 8.77 8.41 0.72
N LEU A 181 7.58 8.09 1.22
CA LEU A 181 7.44 7.24 2.40
C LEU A 181 7.95 5.82 2.17
N VAL A 182 7.84 5.26 0.96
CA VAL A 182 8.37 3.92 0.69
C VAL A 182 9.89 3.87 0.86
N ASN A 183 10.60 4.99 0.62
CA ASN A 183 12.05 5.11 0.78
C ASN A 183 12.48 5.42 2.23
N GLN A 184 11.62 6.06 3.03
CA GLN A 184 11.95 6.51 4.39
C GLN A 184 11.42 5.59 5.50
N THR A 185 10.46 4.70 5.21
CA THR A 185 9.84 3.85 6.23
C THR A 185 10.82 2.81 6.78
N MET A 186 11.15 2.92 8.06
CA MET A 186 11.93 1.91 8.77
C MET A 186 11.09 0.65 9.03
N ARG A 187 11.57 -0.51 8.56
CA ARG A 187 10.97 -1.83 8.83
C ARG A 187 11.63 -2.61 9.97
N ALA A 188 12.53 -1.97 10.70
CA ALA A 188 13.13 -2.54 11.89
C ALA A 188 12.21 -2.24 13.08
N ASP A 189 11.76 -3.30 13.76
CA ASP A 189 11.18 -3.15 15.08
C ASP A 189 12.32 -2.92 16.08
N LEU A 190 12.30 -1.76 16.75
CA LEU A 190 13.30 -1.38 17.75
C LEU A 190 12.97 -1.93 19.15
N GLY A 191 12.00 -2.84 19.27
CA GLY A 191 11.76 -3.59 20.49
C GLY A 191 11.31 -2.67 21.63
N LYS A 192 10.23 -1.92 21.41
CA LYS A 192 9.42 -1.34 22.48
C LYS A 192 7.94 -1.47 22.10
N GLY A 193 7.35 -2.57 22.57
CA GLY A 193 5.95 -2.98 22.39
C GLY A 193 5.80 -4.42 22.83
#